data_AF-A0A7Y0KLI3-F1
#
_entry.id   AF-A0A7Y0KLI3-F1
#
_cell.length_a   1.000
_cell.length_b   1.000
_cell.length_c   1.000
_cell.angle_alpha   90.00
_cell.angle_beta   90.00
_cell.angle_gamma   90.00
#
_symmetry.space_group_name_H-M   'P 1'
#
loop_
_entity.id
_entity.type
_entity.pdbx_description
1 polymer ?
#
loop_
_entity_poly.entity_id
_entity_poly.type
_entity_poly.pdbx_seq_one_letter_code
_entity_poly.pdbx_strand_id
1 'polypeptide(L)' 'MDHPPTEHATEPAVEPDLPGSPAAERQGCCCSVLLNRHTRDHDGFVDPRCPLHGSAEHRSELPSTS' A
#
# COMPACT_ATOMS: atom_id res chain seq x y z
N MET A 1 34.39 21.92 18.13
CA MET A 1 33.42 20.88 18.51
C MET A 1 32.06 21.52 18.36
N ASP A 2 31.45 21.43 17.17
CA ASP A 2 30.00 21.59 16.97
C ASP A 2 29.70 21.20 15.52
N HIS A 3 29.37 19.92 15.33
CA HIS A 3 28.83 19.43 14.06
C HIS A 3 27.32 19.67 14.10
N PRO A 4 26.70 20.27 13.08
CA PRO A 4 25.25 20.37 13.02
C PRO A 4 24.63 18.96 12.99
N PRO A 5 23.48 18.74 13.63
CA PRO A 5 22.79 17.46 13.53
C PRO A 5 22.42 17.27 12.06
N THR A 6 22.99 16.22 11.46
CA THR A 6 22.55 15.71 10.17
C THR A 6 21.06 15.41 10.30
N GLU A 7 20.23 16.33 9.81
CA GLU A 7 18.85 16.09 9.47
C GLU A 7 18.83 14.84 8.59
N HIS A 8 18.55 13.70 9.22
CA HIS A 8 18.18 12.50 8.53
C HIS A 8 16.95 12.89 7.70
N ALA A 9 17.18 13.18 6.43
CA ALA A 9 16.14 13.24 5.44
C ALA A 9 15.45 11.88 5.51
N THR A 10 14.36 11.81 6.27
CA THR A 10 13.42 10.71 6.21
C THR A 10 12.94 10.72 4.78
N GLU A 11 13.59 9.89 3.95
CA GLU A 11 13.09 9.51 2.64
C GLU A 11 11.60 9.25 2.84
N PRO A 12 10.69 9.87 2.06
CA PRO A 12 9.28 9.59 2.22
C PRO A 12 9.16 8.09 2.04
N ALA A 13 8.89 7.38 3.14
CA ALA A 13 8.59 5.97 3.09
C ALA A 13 7.53 5.86 2.00
N VAL A 14 7.88 5.19 0.91
CA VAL A 14 6.97 4.99 -0.21
C VAL A 14 5.89 4.09 0.38
N GLU A 15 4.88 4.71 1.00
CA GLU A 15 3.79 3.99 1.62
C GLU A 15 3.20 3.15 0.50
N PRO A 16 3.15 1.83 0.66
CA PRO A 16 2.62 0.97 -0.38
C PRO A 16 1.20 1.44 -0.69
N ASP A 17 0.92 1.67 -1.97
CA ASP A 17 -0.37 2.14 -2.42
C ASP A 17 -1.47 1.22 -1.91
N LEU A 18 -2.34 1.72 -1.03
CA LEU A 18 -3.41 0.92 -0.46
C LEU A 18 -4.39 0.46 -1.56
N PRO A 19 -4.95 -0.77 -1.48
CA PRO A 19 -5.94 -1.25 -2.42
C PRO A 19 -7.10 -0.27 -2.59
N GLY A 20 -7.46 0.10 -3.81
CA GLY A 20 -8.56 1.04 -4.06
C GLY A 20 -8.30 2.48 -3.60
N SER A 21 -7.05 2.83 -3.26
CA SER A 21 -6.68 4.24 -3.11
C SER A 21 -6.65 4.97 -4.46
N PRO A 22 -6.82 6.31 -4.50
CA PRO A 22 -6.72 7.06 -5.75
C PRO A 22 -5.36 6.93 -6.45
N ALA A 23 -4.29 6.64 -5.70
CA ALA A 23 -2.95 6.46 -6.24
C ALA A 23 -2.76 5.04 -6.81
N ALA A 24 -3.33 4.02 -6.18
CA ALA A 24 -3.45 2.67 -6.74
C ALA A 24 -4.31 2.63 -8.02
N GLU A 25 -5.44 3.36 -8.05
CA GLU A 25 -6.34 3.42 -9.20
C GLU A 25 -5.62 3.95 -10.45
N ARG A 26 -4.80 4.99 -10.28
CA ARG A 26 -3.96 5.55 -11.36
C ARG A 26 -2.94 4.55 -11.92
N GLN A 27 -2.58 3.53 -11.13
CA GLN A 27 -1.67 2.46 -11.55
C GLN A 27 -2.41 1.25 -12.16
N GLY A 28 -3.74 1.27 -12.19
CA GLY A 28 -4.57 0.20 -12.77
C GLY A 28 -5.21 -0.73 -11.73
N CYS A 29 -5.30 -0.31 -10.46
CA CYS A 29 -5.96 -1.09 -9.42
C CYS A 29 -7.46 -1.19 -9.71
N CYS A 30 -8.01 -2.40 -9.65
CA CYS A 30 -9.45 -2.65 -9.75
C CYS A 30 -10.07 -3.11 -8.43
N CYS A 31 -9.32 -3.06 -7.33
CA CYS A 31 -9.88 -3.28 -6.00
C CYS A 31 -10.95 -2.21 -5.73
N SER A 32 -12.06 -2.61 -5.12
CA SER A 32 -13.19 -1.70 -4.94
C SER A 32 -12.83 -0.51 -4.05
N VAL A 33 -12.70 0.65 -4.70
CA VAL A 33 -12.47 1.95 -4.04
C VAL A 33 -13.54 2.22 -3.00
N LEU A 34 -14.81 1.88 -3.28
CA LEU A 34 -15.92 2.08 -2.34
C LEU A 34 -15.79 1.21 -1.09
N LEU A 35 -15.29 -0.03 -1.24
CA LEU A 35 -15.02 -0.93 -0.10
C LEU A 35 -13.79 -0.46 0.70
N ASN A 36 -12.79 0.12 0.04
CA ASN A 36 -11.50 0.46 0.66
C ASN A 36 -11.36 1.91 1.13
N ARG A 37 -12.30 2.79 0.76
CA ARG A 37 -12.28 4.21 1.13
C ARG A 37 -12.21 4.46 2.64
N HIS A 38 -12.64 3.49 3.44
CA HIS A 38 -12.70 3.59 4.90
C HIS A 38 -11.70 2.68 5.63
N THR A 39 -10.94 1.86 4.91
CA THR A 39 -9.98 0.92 5.49
C THR A 39 -8.59 1.56 5.55
N ARG A 40 -8.40 2.56 6.43
CA ARG A 40 -7.04 3.03 6.76
C ARG A 40 -6.32 2.07 7.71
N ASP A 41 -7.08 1.31 8.50
CA ASP A 41 -6.57 0.44 9.58
C ASP A 41 -6.96 -1.05 9.40
N HIS A 42 -7.55 -1.41 8.26
CA HIS A 42 -7.98 -2.77 7.97
C HIS A 42 -7.39 -3.27 6.65
N ASP A 43 -7.24 -4.59 6.55
CA ASP A 43 -7.02 -5.28 5.28
C ASP A 43 -8.13 -4.89 4.31
N GLY A 44 -7.81 -3.97 3.39
CA GLY A 44 -8.69 -3.57 2.32
C GLY A 44 -9.13 -4.79 1.51
N PHE A 45 -10.32 -4.72 0.92
CA PHE A 45 -10.76 -5.67 -0.07
C PHE A 45 -9.79 -5.68 -1.26
N VAL A 46 -9.16 -6.83 -1.50
CA VAL A 46 -8.31 -7.09 -2.66
C VAL A 46 -9.07 -7.99 -3.64
N ASP A 47 -9.41 -7.46 -4.83
CA ASP A 47 -9.91 -8.31 -5.93
C ASP A 47 -8.78 -9.25 -6.37
N PRO A 48 -8.98 -10.58 -6.38
CA PRO A 48 -7.96 -11.54 -6.79
C PRO A 48 -7.50 -11.38 -8.25
N ARG A 49 -8.26 -10.65 -9.07
CA ARG A 49 -7.93 -10.33 -10.46
C ARG A 49 -7.25 -8.96 -10.58
N CYS A 50 -7.05 -8.24 -9.47
CA CYS A 50 -6.36 -6.96 -9.49
C CYS A 50 -4.91 -7.17 -9.94
N PRO A 51 -4.47 -6.52 -11.03
CA PRO A 51 -3.12 -6.73 -11.56
C PRO A 51 -2.04 -6.17 -10.62
N LEU A 52 -2.40 -5.26 -9.72
CA LEU A 52 -1.53 -4.75 -8.66
C LEU A 52 -1.58 -5.67 -7.45
N HIS A 53 -2.66 -5.57 -6.65
CA HIS A 53 -2.74 -6.20 -5.33
C HIS A 53 -3.21 -7.66 -5.34
N GLY A 54 -3.93 -8.08 -6.40
CA GLY A 54 -4.41 -9.44 -6.56
C GLY A 54 -3.34 -10.40 -7.08
N SER A 55 -2.20 -9.86 -7.55
CA SER A 55 -1.06 -10.64 -8.02
C SER A 55 -0.48 -11.51 -6.90
N ALA A 56 -0.04 -12.71 -7.25
CA ALA A 56 0.55 -13.64 -6.28
C ALA A 56 1.81 -13.08 -5.61
N GLU A 57 2.54 -12.19 -6.31
CA GLU A 57 3.72 -11.51 -5.78
C GLU A 57 3.36 -10.59 -4.61
N HIS A 58 2.29 -9.79 -4.73
CA HIS A 58 1.78 -8.96 -3.62
C HIS A 58 1.15 -9.77 -2.48
N ARG A 59 0.52 -10.92 -2.78
CA ARG A 59 -0.04 -11.80 -1.75
C ARG A 59 1.02 -12.51 -0.92
N SER A 60 2.24 -12.65 -1.46
CA SER A 60 3.35 -13.32 -0.76
C SER A 60 3.94 -12.48 0.37
N GLU A 61 3.62 -11.18 0.42
CA GLU A 61 4.09 -10.25 1.45
C GLU A 61 3.14 -10.11 2.64
N LEU A 62 1.94 -10.71 2.58
CA LEU A 62 1.04 -10.77 3.73
C LEU A 62 1.37 -12.01 4.57
N PRO A 63 1.60 -11.89 5.89
CA PRO A 63 1.83 -13.04 6.73
C PRO A 63 0.58 -13.93 6.70
N SER A 64 0.74 -15.14 6.18
CA SER A 64 -0.26 -16.20 6.23
C SER A 64 -0.63 -16.49 7.69
N THR A 65 -1.64 -15.84 8.24
CA THR A 65 -2.21 -16.23 9.53
C THR A 65 -3.07 -17.47 9.29
N SER A 66 -2.50 -18.63 9.60
CA SER A 66 -3.21 -19.91 9.77
C SER A 66 -4.13 -19.89 10.98
#